data_AF-A0A7C3ESA1-F1
#
_entry.id   AF-A0A7C3ESA1-F1
#
_cell.length_a   1.000
_cell.length_b   1.000
_cell.length_c   1.000
_cell.angle_alpha   90.00
_cell.angle_beta   90.00
_cell.angle_gamma   90.00
#
_symmetry.space_group_name_H-M   'P 1'
#
loop_
_entity.id
_entity.type
_entity.pdbx_description
1 polymer ?
#
loop_
_entity_poly.entity_id
_entity_poly.type
_entity_poly.pdbx_seq_one_letter_code
_entity_poly.pdbx_strand_id
1 'polypeptide(L)'
;MENRIVDPDVRMLACIAGTLKSDYVLEGAADPWAGSPFAWIRTRPSRQVGKIGEQLVAGWCAAKGLDVVATGDAQADRVIAGRRVEIKFSTLWASGGYTFQQIRDQNCD
;
A
#
# COMPACT_ATOMS: atom_id res chain seq x y z
N MET A 1 22.34 -22.95 -16.68
CA MET A 1 21.63 -24.24 -16.56
C MET A 1 20.15 -23.91 -16.40
N GLU A 2 19.32 -24.24 -17.39
CA GLU A 2 17.86 -24.12 -17.24
C GLU A 2 17.35 -25.30 -16.40
N ASN A 3 16.78 -25.02 -15.24
CA ASN A 3 16.10 -26.03 -14.43
C ASN A 3 14.79 -26.39 -15.13
N ARG A 4 14.80 -27.52 -15.84
CA ARG A 4 13.62 -28.02 -16.55
C ARG A 4 12.68 -28.69 -15.55
N ILE A 5 11.44 -28.20 -15.47
CA ILE A 5 10.38 -28.83 -14.66
C ILE A 5 10.00 -30.15 -15.34
N VAL A 6 10.34 -31.28 -14.71
CA VAL A 6 10.07 -32.63 -15.24
C VAL A 6 8.75 -33.22 -14.72
N ASP A 7 8.32 -32.79 -13.53
CA ASP A 7 7.10 -33.26 -12.89
C ASP A 7 5.84 -32.70 -13.59
N PRO A 8 4.87 -33.56 -13.96
CA PRO A 8 3.68 -33.15 -14.71
C PRO A 8 2.73 -32.27 -13.87
N ASP A 9 2.62 -32.48 -12.57
CA ASP A 9 1.77 -31.67 -11.70
C ASP A 9 2.40 -30.28 -11.50
N VAL A 10 3.72 -30.21 -11.34
CA VAL A 10 4.44 -28.94 -11.25
C VAL A 10 4.37 -28.16 -12.57
N ARG A 11 4.33 -28.85 -13.73
CA ARG A 11 4.06 -28.19 -15.03
C ARG A 11 2.67 -27.58 -15.09
N MET A 12 1.65 -28.30 -14.59
CA MET A 12 0.30 -27.77 -14.52
C MET A 12 0.24 -26.52 -13.62
N LEU A 13 0.89 -26.55 -12.46
CA LEU A 13 0.99 -25.38 -11.57
C LEU A 13 1.72 -24.21 -12.24
N ALA A 14 2.79 -24.46 -12.99
CA ALA A 14 3.52 -23.43 -13.72
C ALA A 14 2.65 -22.78 -14.81
N CYS A 15 1.83 -23.56 -15.53
CA CYS A 15 0.86 -23.04 -16.49
C CYS A 15 -0.18 -22.14 -15.81
N ILE A 16 -0.77 -22.60 -14.70
CA ILE A 16 -1.74 -21.81 -13.92
C ILE A 16 -1.11 -20.50 -13.42
N ALA A 17 0.11 -20.58 -12.86
CA ALA A 17 0.84 -19.41 -12.39
C ALA A 17 1.14 -18.41 -13.53
N GLY A 18 1.45 -18.91 -14.73
CA GLY A 18 1.63 -18.08 -15.93
C GLY A 18 0.37 -17.32 -16.32
N THR A 19 -0.79 -17.98 -16.29
CA THR A 19 -2.10 -17.35 -16.54
C THR A 19 -2.44 -16.31 -15.47
N LEU A 20 -2.18 -16.60 -14.20
CA LEU A 20 -2.44 -15.65 -13.11
C LEU A 20 -1.50 -14.44 -13.17
N LYS A 21 -0.26 -14.59 -13.65
CA LYS A 21 0.75 -13.52 -13.63
C LYS A 21 0.24 -12.21 -14.25
N SER A 22 -0.53 -12.27 -15.34
CA SER A 22 -1.07 -11.07 -16.01
C SER A 22 -2.07 -10.29 -15.16
N ASP A 23 -2.75 -10.94 -14.23
CA ASP A 23 -3.76 -10.32 -13.39
C ASP A 23 -3.13 -9.57 -12.20
N TYR A 24 -1.88 -9.92 -11.84
CA TYR A 24 -1.21 -9.42 -10.64
C TYR A 24 0.08 -8.64 -10.91
N VAL A 25 0.69 -8.78 -12.10
CA VAL A 25 1.96 -8.13 -12.44
C VAL A 25 1.74 -7.17 -13.62
N LEU A 26 1.80 -5.87 -13.33
CA LEU A 26 1.91 -4.80 -14.33
C LEU A 26 3.40 -4.53 -14.56
N GLU A 27 3.97 -4.98 -15.68
CA GLU A 27 5.37 -4.73 -16.05
C GLU A 27 5.49 -3.48 -16.95
N GLY A 28 6.54 -2.67 -16.78
CA GLY A 28 6.92 -1.59 -17.71
C GLY A 28 6.18 -0.24 -17.56
N ALA A 29 5.99 0.48 -18.68
CA ALA A 29 5.42 1.84 -18.78
C ALA A 29 3.97 2.00 -18.25
N ALA A 30 3.39 0.92 -17.75
CA ALA A 30 2.09 0.87 -17.09
C ALA A 30 2.17 0.90 -15.57
N ASP A 31 3.37 0.95 -14.94
CA ASP A 31 3.48 1.20 -13.50
C ASP A 31 3.17 2.69 -13.20
N PRO A 32 2.03 2.99 -12.55
CA PRO A 32 1.63 4.36 -12.26
C PRO A 32 2.61 5.13 -11.36
N TRP A 33 3.52 4.42 -10.68
CA TRP A 33 4.47 4.98 -9.73
C TRP A 33 5.89 5.07 -10.30
N ALA A 34 6.15 4.63 -11.53
CA ALA A 34 7.48 4.71 -12.13
C ALA A 34 7.96 6.17 -12.16
N GLY A 35 9.16 6.44 -11.60
CA GLY A 35 9.73 7.79 -11.49
C GLY A 35 9.16 8.66 -10.35
N SER A 36 8.16 8.18 -9.61
CA SER A 36 7.65 8.85 -8.42
C SER A 36 8.62 8.74 -7.24
N PRO A 37 8.76 9.77 -6.38
CA PRO A 37 9.51 9.66 -5.12
C PRO A 37 8.90 8.63 -4.15
N PHE A 38 7.69 8.13 -4.43
CA PHE A 38 7.00 7.11 -3.64
C PHE A 38 7.11 5.70 -4.21
N ALA A 39 7.73 5.51 -5.39
CA ALA A 39 7.81 4.22 -6.09
C ALA A 39 8.40 3.12 -5.20
N TRP A 40 9.41 3.47 -4.40
CA TRP A 40 10.12 2.54 -3.53
C TRP A 40 9.22 1.93 -2.45
N ILE A 41 8.11 2.59 -2.07
CA ILE A 41 7.20 2.10 -1.04
C ILE A 41 6.56 0.78 -1.49
N ARG A 42 6.25 0.62 -2.78
CA ARG A 42 5.67 -0.62 -3.36
C ARG A 42 6.59 -1.84 -3.23
N THR A 43 7.89 -1.62 -3.06
CA THR A 43 8.88 -2.70 -2.88
C THR A 43 8.90 -3.24 -1.45
N ARG A 44 8.17 -2.62 -0.51
CA ARG A 44 8.14 -3.03 0.89
C ARG A 44 7.04 -4.06 1.14
N PRO A 45 7.16 -4.92 2.16
CA PRO A 45 6.09 -5.80 2.59
C PRO A 45 4.81 -5.02 2.95
N SER A 46 3.63 -5.60 2.69
CA SER A 46 2.32 -4.94 2.91
C SER A 46 2.16 -4.27 4.29
N ARG A 47 2.61 -4.93 5.37
CA ARG A 47 2.59 -4.33 6.72
C ARG A 47 3.47 -3.08 6.85
N GLN A 48 4.62 -3.05 6.19
CA GLN A 48 5.49 -1.87 6.17
C GLN A 48 4.90 -0.76 5.31
N VAL A 49 4.23 -1.11 4.20
CA VAL A 49 3.54 -0.16 3.33
C VAL A 49 2.48 0.63 4.10
N GLY A 50 1.64 -0.04 4.90
CA GLY A 50 0.66 0.62 5.77
C GLY A 50 1.33 1.58 6.77
N LYS A 51 2.33 1.09 7.51
CA LYS A 51 3.07 1.89 8.50
C LYS A 51 3.74 3.13 7.89
N ILE A 52 4.33 3.00 6.70
CA ILE A 52 4.93 4.12 5.97
C ILE A 52 3.84 5.14 5.60
N GLY A 53 2.68 4.67 5.12
CA GLY A 53 1.53 5.51 4.82
C GLY A 53 1.06 6.33 6.02
N GLU A 54 0.90 5.69 7.19
CA GLU A 54 0.56 6.40 8.43
C GLU A 54 1.60 7.48 8.80
N GLN A 55 2.89 7.16 8.69
CA GLN A 55 3.97 8.10 8.99
C GLN A 55 4.00 9.30 8.03
N LEU A 56 3.74 9.06 6.74
CA LEU A 56 3.65 10.13 5.74
C LEU A 56 2.52 11.09 6.05
N VAL A 57 1.32 10.59 6.37
CA VAL A 57 0.17 11.44 6.75
C VAL A 57 0.44 12.20 8.04
N ALA A 58 0.95 11.51 9.07
CA ALA A 58 1.27 12.13 10.34
C ALA A 58 2.29 13.27 10.17
N GLY A 59 3.37 13.02 9.42
CA GLY A 59 4.39 14.03 9.12
C GLY A 59 3.85 15.19 8.31
N TRP A 60 2.99 14.93 7.31
CA TRP A 60 2.34 15.97 6.53
C TRP A 60 1.41 16.85 7.38
N CYS A 61 0.60 16.26 8.24
CA CYS A 61 -0.29 17.00 9.16
C CYS A 61 0.51 17.83 10.17
N ALA A 62 1.56 17.26 10.76
CA ALA A 62 2.45 17.99 11.66
C ALA A 62 3.14 19.18 10.96
N ALA A 63 3.61 18.99 9.72
CA ALA A 63 4.20 20.06 8.92
C ALA A 63 3.20 21.17 8.55
N LYS A 64 1.90 20.88 8.60
CA LYS A 64 0.81 21.87 8.44
C LYS A 64 0.43 22.55 9.76
N GLY A 65 1.13 22.26 10.86
CA GLY A 65 0.85 22.83 12.18
C GLY A 65 -0.30 22.15 12.92
N LEU A 66 -0.75 20.98 12.47
CA LEU A 66 -1.75 20.19 13.21
C LEU A 66 -1.03 19.40 14.31
N ASP A 67 -1.65 19.35 15.49
CA ASP A 67 -1.20 18.46 16.55
C ASP A 67 -1.46 17.01 16.13
N VAL A 68 -0.44 16.15 16.26
CA VAL A 68 -0.52 14.74 15.86
C VAL A 68 0.07 13.87 16.95
N VAL A 69 -0.76 13.03 17.56
CA VAL A 69 -0.34 12.07 18.60
C VAL A 69 -0.77 10.65 18.24
N ALA A 70 -0.05 9.65 18.74
CA ALA A 70 -0.48 8.26 18.66
C ALA A 70 -1.66 8.02 19.60
N THR A 71 -2.63 7.21 19.17
CA THR A 71 -3.85 6.85 19.93
C THR A 71 -3.57 5.87 21.06
N GLY A 72 -2.57 5.00 20.89
CA GLY A 72 -2.20 3.95 21.86
C GLY A 72 -3.15 2.74 21.89
N ASP A 73 -4.15 2.70 21.02
CA ASP A 73 -5.11 1.61 20.89
C ASP A 73 -5.25 1.17 19.42
N ALA A 74 -5.91 0.02 19.18
CA ALA A 74 -6.09 -0.52 17.84
C ALA A 74 -7.31 0.05 17.09
N GLN A 75 -7.99 1.03 17.68
CA GLN A 75 -9.21 1.58 17.08
C GLN A 75 -8.85 2.65 16.05
N ALA A 76 -7.85 3.49 16.27
CA ALA A 76 -7.38 4.45 15.28
C ALA A 76 -5.85 4.52 15.22
N ASP A 77 -5.27 4.99 14.13
CA ASP A 77 -3.82 5.13 14.00
C ASP A 77 -3.29 6.37 14.73
N ARG A 78 -3.94 7.52 14.54
CA ARG A 78 -3.48 8.83 15.05
C ARG A 78 -4.65 9.65 15.58
N VAL A 79 -4.37 10.53 16.54
CA VAL A 79 -5.22 11.67 16.86
C VAL A 79 -4.62 12.89 16.18
N ILE A 80 -5.35 13.50 15.24
CA ILE A 80 -4.92 14.66 14.47
C ILE A 80 -5.85 15.82 14.81
N ALA A 81 -5.32 16.90 15.38
CA ALA A 81 -6.08 18.06 15.85
C ALA A 81 -7.29 17.67 16.73
N GLY A 82 -7.08 16.74 17.67
CA GLY A 82 -8.11 16.24 18.59
C GLY A 82 -9.09 15.23 18.00
N ARG A 83 -8.96 14.84 16.71
CA ARG A 83 -9.83 13.86 16.06
C ARG A 83 -9.13 12.53 15.86
N ARG A 84 -9.81 11.42 16.15
CA ARG A 84 -9.30 10.07 15.92
C ARG A 84 -9.40 9.72 14.44
N VAL A 85 -8.29 9.34 13.83
CA VAL A 85 -8.16 9.12 12.39
C VAL A 85 -7.53 7.75 12.12
N GLU A 86 -8.22 6.95 11.31
CA GLU A 86 -7.69 5.74 10.67
C GLU A 86 -7.10 6.11 9.29
N ILE A 87 -5.89 5.66 9.00
CA ILE A 87 -5.14 6.00 7.79
C ILE A 87 -4.97 4.75 6.93
N LYS A 88 -5.72 4.68 5.83
CA LYS A 88 -5.60 3.58 4.85
C LYS A 88 -4.77 4.00 3.64
N PHE A 89 -3.59 3.41 3.53
CA PHE A 89 -2.68 3.60 2.41
C PHE A 89 -2.80 2.45 1.38
N SER A 90 -3.01 2.80 0.11
CA SER A 90 -3.09 1.87 -1.00
C SER A 90 -2.26 2.35 -2.18
N THR A 91 -1.56 1.42 -2.83
CA THR A 91 -0.76 1.67 -4.05
C THR A 91 -1.42 1.10 -5.30
N LEU A 92 -2.67 0.61 -5.19
CA LEU A 92 -3.40 -0.13 -6.25
C LEU A 92 -4.14 0.77 -7.26
N TRP A 93 -3.90 2.08 -7.26
CA TRP A 93 -4.65 2.99 -8.11
C TRP A 93 -4.17 2.92 -9.57
N ALA A 94 -5.08 2.49 -10.45
CA ALA A 94 -4.86 2.37 -11.89
C ALA A 94 -4.56 3.70 -12.62
N SER A 95 -4.66 4.84 -11.94
CA SER A 95 -4.60 6.18 -12.53
C SER A 95 -3.29 6.95 -12.33
N GLY A 96 -2.24 6.39 -11.71
CA GLY A 96 -1.00 7.17 -11.49
C GLY A 96 -1.01 8.05 -10.24
N GLY A 97 -2.17 8.24 -9.63
CA GLY A 97 -2.38 9.22 -8.57
C GLY A 97 -2.13 8.66 -7.17
N TYR A 98 -1.45 9.46 -6.35
CA TYR A 98 -1.42 9.31 -4.90
C TYR A 98 -2.77 9.74 -4.32
N THR A 99 -3.59 8.79 -3.89
CA THR A 99 -4.89 9.07 -3.24
C THR A 99 -5.01 8.33 -1.92
N PHE A 100 -5.36 9.05 -0.87
CA PHE A 100 -5.76 8.45 0.41
C PHE A 100 -7.11 7.78 0.23
N GLN A 101 -7.22 6.52 0.64
CA GLN A 101 -8.45 5.76 0.38
C GLN A 101 -9.57 6.26 1.29
N GLN A 102 -9.27 6.58 2.56
CA GLN A 102 -10.21 7.15 3.54
C GLN A 102 -9.44 7.92 4.63
N ILE A 103 -9.92 9.13 4.98
CA ILE A 103 -9.64 9.81 6.25
C ILE A 103 -11.00 9.91 6.94
N ARG A 104 -11.26 9.08 7.95
CA ARG A 104 -12.56 9.07 8.66
C ARG A 104 -12.38 9.56 10.09
N ASP A 105 -13.34 10.38 10.55
CA ASP A 105 -13.61 10.54 11.98
C ASP A 105 -14.33 9.26 12.44
N GLN A 106 -13.84 8.65 13.51
CA GLN A 106 -14.30 7.34 13.96
C GLN A 106 -15.61 7.41 14.77
N ASN A 107 -16.12 8.61 15.04
CA ASN A 107 -17.44 8.80 15.63
C ASN A 107 -18.52 8.86 14.54
N CYS A 108 -18.89 7.70 14.00
CA CYS A 108 -20.20 7.49 13.40
C CYS A 108 -20.83 6.26 14.06
N ASP A 109 -22.04 6.44 14.57
CA ASP A 109 -22.95 5.35 14.94
C ASP A 109 -23.15 4.35 13.78
#